data_AF-A0AAD7G698-F1
#
_entry.id   AF-A0AAD7G698-F1
#
_cell.length_a   1.000
_cell.length_b   1.000
_cell.length_c   1.000
_cell.angle_alpha   90.00
_cell.angle_beta   90.00
_cell.angle_gamma   90.00
#
_symmetry.space_group_name_H-M   'P 1'
#
loop_
_entity.id
_entity.type
_entity.pdbx_description
1 polymer ?
#
loop_
_entity_poly.entity_id
_entity_poly.type
_entity_poly.pdbx_seq_one_letter_code
_entity_poly.pdbx_strand_id
1 'polypeptide(L)'
;MSSTSSGGTWTEEPHQRGTCPLLFLSPPRIMDYDSESEDQPRTVIDVLGNFTMLGNSTNTFKLQDFNPQVQATDGTWITFPGVIAIRPVPKPQAVTHAKSVMGDGNNGVWTGTRFEAPAHTAPDFVFPVRVINNISSLPLERFCIRRRFVPAISHLKTMMICTDGACASNGLASPRAGFAFVFNLSPGGNNSSALEHNGPGGQVYTHTSNRAELRAVIAALKFRAWWGEGWERVVIVTDSEYVSEGATIRMRNWACRGWRTAAGSPAANRDLWEALSDILGEYASSGCEISFWRVPRKWNTLADAAAKAATELQVSGEYTDTVGILV
;
A
#
# COMPACT_ATOMS: atom_id res chain seq x y z
N MET A 1 74.66 0.27 15.91
CA MET A 1 74.95 -0.36 17.22
C MET A 1 73.71 -0.22 18.08
N SER A 2 73.15 -1.37 18.50
CA SER A 2 72.32 -1.66 19.70
C SER A 2 71.26 -0.62 20.14
N SER A 3 69.94 -0.84 20.07
CA SER A 3 69.05 -1.87 20.65
C SER A 3 68.89 -1.81 22.18
N THR A 4 67.63 -1.64 22.62
CA THR A 4 66.88 -2.13 23.83
C THR A 4 66.07 -0.99 24.47
N SER A 5 64.85 -1.11 25.01
CA SER A 5 63.68 -2.00 24.93
C SER A 5 62.73 -1.53 26.06
N SER A 6 61.46 -1.96 26.04
CA SER A 6 60.41 -1.78 27.08
C SER A 6 59.73 -0.39 27.11
N GLY A 7 58.43 -0.25 27.36
CA GLY A 7 57.37 -1.18 27.72
C GLY A 7 56.03 -0.43 27.55
N GLY A 8 54.97 -1.16 27.23
CA GLY A 8 53.69 -0.55 26.88
C GLY A 8 52.93 0.04 28.05
N THR A 9 52.06 0.99 27.71
CA THR A 9 50.68 1.11 28.23
C THR A 9 49.93 1.95 27.20
N TRP A 10 49.04 1.29 26.44
CA TRP A 10 48.04 1.98 25.64
C TRP A 10 47.03 2.60 26.59
N THR A 11 47.09 3.92 26.77
CA THR A 11 45.99 4.67 27.37
C THR A 11 45.01 4.99 26.24
N GLU A 12 43.90 4.25 26.22
CA GLU A 12 42.71 4.58 25.43
C GLU A 12 42.20 5.97 25.84
N GLU A 13 42.41 6.98 24.99
CA GLU A 13 41.52 8.13 24.95
C GLU A 13 40.28 7.73 24.13
N PRO A 14 39.06 7.90 24.65
CA PRO A 14 37.87 7.60 23.90
C PRO A 14 37.69 8.65 22.81
N HIS A 15 38.13 8.33 21.59
CA HIS A 15 37.61 8.96 20.38
C HIS A 15 36.08 8.88 20.44
N GLN A 16 35.45 10.04 20.61
CA GLN A 16 34.01 10.19 20.51
C GLN A 16 33.58 9.69 19.12
N ARG A 17 33.09 8.45 19.10
CA ARG A 17 32.25 7.95 18.01
C ARG A 17 31.03 8.85 18.02
N GLY A 18 30.89 9.67 16.98
CA GLY A 18 29.61 10.26 16.63
C GLY A 18 28.64 9.14 16.32
N THR A 19 27.95 8.66 17.34
CA THR A 19 26.76 7.83 17.17
C THR A 19 25.67 8.75 16.66
N CYS A 20 25.46 8.77 15.33
CA CYS A 20 24.16 9.15 14.80
C CYS A 20 23.13 8.18 15.40
N PRO A 21 22.14 8.63 16.17
CA PRO A 21 21.02 7.77 16.48
C PRO A 21 20.21 7.65 15.19
N LEU A 22 20.42 6.53 14.50
CA LEU A 22 19.47 5.98 13.54
C LEU A 22 18.14 5.75 14.27
N LEU A 23 17.27 6.76 14.27
CA LEU A 23 15.87 6.59 14.62
C LEU A 23 15.17 5.91 13.44
N PHE A 24 15.28 4.58 13.39
CA PHE A 24 14.29 3.75 12.70
C PHE A 24 12.96 3.90 13.43
N LEU A 25 12.15 4.88 13.03
CA LEU A 25 10.74 4.88 13.37
C LEU A 25 10.07 3.81 12.50
N SER A 26 9.90 2.62 13.06
CA SER A 26 8.89 1.68 12.55
C SER A 26 7.54 2.41 12.56
N PRO A 27 6.66 2.23 11.55
CA PRO A 27 5.29 2.67 11.68
C PRO A 27 4.68 2.04 12.95
N PRO A 28 3.76 2.74 13.64
CA PRO A 28 3.24 2.27 14.92
C PRO A 28 2.67 0.85 14.76
N ARG A 29 3.30 -0.11 15.46
CA ARG A 29 2.69 -1.42 15.71
C ARG A 29 1.53 -1.19 16.67
N ILE A 30 0.32 -1.36 16.18
CA ILE A 30 -0.83 -1.60 17.05
C ILE A 30 -0.57 -2.98 17.67
N MET A 31 -0.36 -3.04 18.99
CA MET A 31 -0.30 -4.32 19.69
C MET A 31 -1.73 -4.78 19.97
N ASP A 32 -2.14 -5.86 19.31
CA ASP A 32 -3.37 -6.58 19.62
C ASP A 32 -3.18 -7.30 20.98
N TYR A 33 -4.05 -7.03 21.95
CA TYR A 33 -4.15 -7.84 23.16
C TYR A 33 -5.33 -8.80 22.97
N ASP A 34 -5.02 -10.08 22.74
CA ASP A 34 -6.00 -11.15 22.63
C ASP A 34 -6.84 -11.25 23.91
N SER A 35 -8.15 -11.15 23.76
CA SER A 35 -9.09 -11.69 24.75
C SER A 35 -10.19 -12.45 24.02
N GLU A 36 -10.17 -13.77 24.20
CA GLU A 36 -11.08 -14.74 23.61
C GLU A 36 -12.54 -14.44 24.03
N SER A 37 -13.38 -13.99 23.11
CA SER A 37 -14.85 -14.16 23.21
C SER A 37 -15.49 -14.04 21.82
N GLU A 38 -16.13 -15.12 21.36
CA GLU A 38 -16.49 -15.39 19.96
C GLU A 38 -17.69 -14.65 19.35
N ASP A 39 -18.52 -13.90 20.09
CA ASP A 39 -19.87 -13.58 19.60
C ASP A 39 -20.26 -12.09 19.42
N GLN A 40 -19.31 -11.15 19.42
CA GLN A 40 -19.60 -9.73 19.13
C GLN A 40 -18.40 -9.04 18.44
N PRO A 41 -18.59 -8.24 17.37
CA PRO A 41 -17.54 -7.35 16.89
C PRO A 41 -17.28 -6.27 17.96
N ARG A 42 -16.18 -6.41 18.71
CA ARG A 42 -15.79 -5.37 19.69
C ARG A 42 -15.03 -4.25 18.99
N THR A 43 -15.39 -3.02 19.35
CA THR A 43 -14.66 -1.81 19.03
C THR A 43 -13.50 -1.67 20.02
N VAL A 44 -12.27 -1.96 19.59
CA VAL A 44 -11.06 -1.64 20.36
C VAL A 44 -10.64 -0.23 19.97
N ILE A 45 -10.55 0.68 20.94
CA ILE A 45 -9.94 1.99 20.77
C ILE A 45 -8.94 2.17 21.90
N ASP A 46 -7.67 2.02 21.57
CA ASP A 46 -6.61 2.68 22.33
C ASP A 46 -5.57 3.18 21.34
N VAL A 47 -5.45 4.51 21.24
CA VAL A 47 -4.39 5.16 20.46
C VAL A 47 -3.75 6.21 21.34
N LEU A 48 -2.71 5.81 22.06
CA LEU A 48 -1.67 6.71 22.56
C LEU A 48 -0.50 6.61 21.57
N GLY A 49 -0.33 7.62 20.72
CA GLY A 49 0.74 7.63 19.72
C GLY A 49 1.04 9.00 19.15
N ASN A 50 2.31 9.26 18.84
CA ASN A 50 2.75 10.42 18.08
C ASN A 50 2.67 10.09 16.57
N PHE A 51 2.11 10.98 15.77
CA PHE A 51 2.06 10.84 14.31
C PHE A 51 2.66 12.08 13.65
N THR A 52 3.42 11.89 12.58
CA THR A 52 3.99 12.99 11.79
C THR A 52 3.07 13.26 10.60
N MET A 53 2.47 14.44 10.56
CA MET A 53 1.85 14.93 9.32
C MET A 53 2.94 15.48 8.40
N LEU A 54 2.76 15.35 7.08
CA LEU A 54 3.68 15.90 6.08
C LEU A 54 3.90 17.41 6.31
N GLY A 55 5.05 17.73 6.93
CA GLY A 55 5.45 19.07 7.37
C GLY A 55 6.17 19.03 8.72
N ASN A 56 7.48 18.73 8.72
CA ASN A 56 8.55 18.96 9.73
C ASN A 56 8.24 18.99 11.25
N SER A 57 7.08 18.53 11.73
CA SER A 57 6.67 18.62 13.13
C SER A 57 6.08 17.30 13.61
N THR A 58 6.68 16.74 14.66
CA THR A 58 6.10 15.66 15.45
C THR A 58 4.95 16.24 16.27
N ASN A 59 3.71 15.90 15.90
CA ASN A 59 2.52 16.34 16.63
C ASN A 59 2.03 15.21 17.54
N THR A 60 1.66 15.58 18.77
CA THR A 60 1.07 14.65 19.75
C THR A 60 -0.45 14.67 19.63
N PHE A 61 -1.06 13.49 19.56
CA PHE A 61 -2.50 13.31 19.44
C PHE A 61 -3.07 12.67 20.69
N LYS A 62 -4.27 13.06 21.08
CA LYS A 62 -5.07 12.37 22.11
C LYS A 62 -6.52 12.24 21.68
N LEU A 63 -7.20 11.24 22.24
CA LEU A 63 -8.62 11.04 22.04
C LEU A 63 -9.38 11.37 23.32
N GLN A 64 -10.33 12.31 23.24
CA GLN A 64 -11.22 12.66 24.34
C GLN A 64 -12.66 12.68 23.79
N ASP A 65 -13.56 11.89 24.39
CA ASP A 65 -14.98 11.82 24.00
C ASP A 65 -15.20 11.60 22.50
N PHE A 66 -14.42 10.70 21.88
CA PHE A 66 -14.44 10.38 20.45
C PHE A 66 -14.10 11.54 19.50
N ASN A 67 -13.52 12.63 20.01
CA ASN A 67 -13.01 13.73 19.20
C ASN A 67 -11.49 13.72 19.21
N PRO A 68 -10.81 13.55 18.05
CA PRO A 68 -9.37 13.68 18.00
C PRO A 68 -8.96 15.10 18.34
N GLN A 69 -7.93 15.24 19.18
CA GLN A 69 -7.29 16.51 19.48
C GLN A 69 -5.83 16.46 19.08
N VAL A 70 -5.35 17.52 18.45
CA VAL A 70 -3.93 17.72 18.13
C VAL A 70 -3.35 18.76 19.09
N GLN A 71 -2.16 18.50 19.61
CA GLN A 71 -1.44 19.48 20.41
C GLN A 71 -0.74 20.48 19.49
N ALA A 72 -1.12 21.75 19.59
CA ALA A 72 -0.44 22.85 18.92
C ALA A 72 0.96 23.08 19.51
N THR A 73 1.80 23.82 18.79
CA THR A 73 3.19 24.13 19.19
C THR A 73 3.28 24.91 20.50
N ASP A 74 2.21 25.58 20.92
CA ASP A 74 2.08 26.28 22.20
C ASP A 74 1.59 25.38 23.35
N GLY A 75 1.40 24.07 23.09
CA GLY A 75 0.94 23.08 24.06
C GLY A 75 -0.58 22.98 24.18
N THR A 76 -1.35 23.80 23.47
CA THR A 76 -2.82 23.82 23.53
C THR A 76 -3.42 22.67 22.72
N TRP A 77 -4.53 22.10 23.21
CA TRP A 77 -5.23 21.02 22.50
C TRP A 77 -6.31 21.61 21.60
N ILE A 78 -6.20 21.37 20.29
CA ILE A 78 -7.17 21.80 19.29
C ILE A 78 -7.97 20.58 18.85
N THR A 79 -9.30 20.64 18.99
CA THR A 79 -10.19 19.62 18.44
C THR A 79 -10.04 19.60 16.92
N PHE A 80 -9.54 18.49 16.41
CA PHE A 80 -9.42 18.27 14.99
C PHE A 80 -10.77 17.76 14.48
N PRO A 81 -11.38 18.41 13.47
CA PRO A 81 -12.69 18.00 12.95
C PRO A 81 -12.65 16.68 12.15
N GLY A 82 -11.50 16.00 12.12
CA GLY A 82 -11.35 14.71 11.47
C GLY A 82 -12.01 13.57 12.25
N VAL A 83 -12.40 12.53 11.53
CA VAL A 83 -12.98 11.32 12.09
C VAL A 83 -11.85 10.34 12.43
N ILE A 84 -11.80 9.84 13.67
CA ILE A 84 -11.05 8.62 13.95
C ILE A 84 -11.86 7.47 13.38
N ALA A 85 -11.35 6.90 12.28
CA ALA A 85 -11.90 5.70 11.72
C ALA A 85 -11.66 4.55 12.70
N ILE A 86 -12.72 4.10 13.38
CA ILE A 86 -12.72 2.79 14.03
C ILE A 86 -12.53 1.79 12.90
N ARG A 87 -11.34 1.20 12.80
CA ARG A 87 -11.10 0.11 11.87
C ARG A 87 -11.99 -1.05 12.32
N PRO A 88 -12.91 -1.55 11.47
CA PRO A 88 -13.66 -2.74 11.80
C PRO A 88 -12.67 -3.85 12.12
N VAL A 89 -12.83 -4.52 13.27
CA VAL A 89 -12.09 -5.75 13.53
C VAL A 89 -12.50 -6.74 12.44
N PRO A 90 -11.55 -7.24 11.64
CA PRO A 90 -11.89 -8.13 10.55
C PRO A 90 -12.46 -9.42 11.14
N LYS A 91 -13.49 -9.97 10.48
CA LYS A 91 -14.10 -11.22 10.94
C LYS A 91 -13.04 -12.32 10.91
N PRO A 92 -12.87 -13.13 11.98
CA PRO A 92 -11.86 -14.20 12.00
C PRO A 92 -11.93 -15.12 10.78
N GLN A 93 -13.15 -15.46 10.32
CA GLN A 93 -13.36 -16.25 9.11
C GLN A 93 -12.82 -15.59 7.83
N ALA A 94 -12.97 -14.27 7.70
CA ALA A 94 -12.45 -13.52 6.56
C ALA A 94 -10.91 -13.47 6.58
N VAL A 95 -10.30 -13.30 7.76
CA VAL A 95 -8.84 -13.37 7.96
C VAL A 95 -8.32 -14.76 7.59
N THR A 96 -8.93 -15.82 8.12
CA THR A 96 -8.55 -17.20 7.82
C THR A 96 -8.68 -17.48 6.32
N HIS A 97 -9.77 -17.03 5.69
CA HIS A 97 -9.96 -17.18 4.25
C HIS A 97 -8.87 -16.44 3.46
N ALA A 98 -8.66 -15.14 3.71
CA ALA A 98 -7.68 -14.32 2.99
C ALA A 98 -6.26 -14.88 3.12
N LYS A 99 -5.83 -15.30 4.32
CA LYS A 99 -4.55 -15.97 4.55
C LYS A 99 -4.46 -17.31 3.83
N SER A 100 -5.53 -18.11 3.83
CA SER A 100 -5.52 -19.42 3.17
C SER A 100 -5.32 -19.32 1.65
N VAL A 101 -5.86 -18.27 1.00
CA VAL A 101 -5.83 -18.13 -0.46
C VAL A 101 -4.62 -17.34 -0.97
N MET A 102 -4.16 -16.32 -0.25
CA MET A 102 -2.97 -15.53 -0.63
C MET A 102 -1.64 -16.17 -0.22
N GLY A 103 -1.72 -17.26 0.55
CA GLY A 103 -0.58 -17.97 1.12
C GLY A 103 -0.31 -17.52 2.56
N ASP A 104 0.39 -18.35 3.32
CA ASP A 104 0.71 -18.15 4.74
C ASP A 104 2.04 -17.41 4.98
N GLY A 105 2.57 -16.75 3.95
CA GLY A 105 3.90 -16.14 4.02
C GLY A 105 5.03 -17.16 4.09
N ASN A 106 4.86 -18.39 3.58
CA ASN A 106 5.96 -19.34 3.43
C ASN A 106 7.15 -18.68 2.67
N ASN A 107 8.35 -18.74 3.26
CA ASN A 107 9.56 -17.99 2.86
C ASN A 107 9.47 -16.45 2.98
N GLY A 108 8.54 -15.93 3.80
CA GLY A 108 8.39 -14.50 4.09
C GLY A 108 7.77 -13.67 2.97
N VAL A 109 7.11 -14.30 1.98
CA VAL A 109 6.54 -13.60 0.82
C VAL A 109 5.05 -13.93 0.66
N TRP A 110 4.23 -12.88 0.58
CA TRP A 110 2.79 -12.96 0.34
C TRP A 110 2.49 -12.70 -1.13
N THR A 111 1.58 -13.49 -1.72
CA THR A 111 1.19 -13.36 -3.14
C THR A 111 -0.28 -13.05 -3.29
N GLY A 112 -0.65 -12.36 -4.38
CA GLY A 112 -2.06 -12.21 -4.72
C GLY A 112 -2.63 -13.48 -5.35
N THR A 113 -3.95 -13.56 -5.41
CA THR A 113 -4.65 -14.62 -6.14
C THR A 113 -4.91 -14.22 -7.59
N ARG A 114 -5.24 -15.18 -8.46
CA ARG A 114 -5.76 -14.89 -9.79
C ARG A 114 -7.27 -14.75 -9.70
N PHE A 115 -7.81 -13.66 -10.25
CA PHE A 115 -9.25 -13.51 -10.41
C PHE A 115 -9.72 -14.24 -11.67
N GLU A 116 -10.69 -15.14 -11.51
CA GLU A 116 -11.30 -15.88 -12.62
C GLU A 116 -12.61 -15.21 -13.03
N ALA A 117 -12.56 -14.40 -14.08
CA ALA A 117 -13.75 -13.80 -14.67
C ALA A 117 -14.39 -14.73 -15.71
N PRO A 118 -15.71 -14.63 -15.95
CA PRO A 118 -16.35 -15.32 -17.06
C PRO A 118 -15.68 -14.95 -18.39
N ALA A 119 -15.53 -15.94 -19.28
CA ALA A 119 -14.81 -15.77 -20.53
C ALA A 119 -15.36 -14.57 -21.35
N HIS A 120 -14.45 -13.80 -21.95
CA HIS A 120 -14.77 -12.65 -22.80
C HIS A 120 -15.64 -11.55 -22.17
N THR A 121 -15.66 -11.45 -20.84
CA THR A 121 -16.48 -10.47 -20.14
C THR A 121 -15.68 -9.22 -19.78
N ALA A 122 -16.20 -8.05 -20.15
CA ALA A 122 -15.59 -6.77 -19.83
C ALA A 122 -15.69 -6.47 -18.32
N PRO A 123 -14.73 -5.74 -17.72
CA PRO A 123 -14.75 -5.42 -16.30
C PRO A 123 -16.02 -4.70 -15.86
N ASP A 124 -16.51 -3.75 -16.65
CA ASP A 124 -17.74 -3.01 -16.35
C ASP A 124 -19.00 -3.91 -16.27
N PHE A 125 -18.97 -5.09 -16.92
CA PHE A 125 -20.07 -6.06 -16.85
C PHE A 125 -19.98 -6.91 -15.57
N VAL A 126 -18.76 -7.32 -15.18
CA VAL A 126 -18.53 -8.08 -13.94
C VAL A 126 -18.72 -7.19 -12.71
N PHE A 127 -18.31 -5.93 -12.81
CA PHE A 127 -18.36 -4.91 -11.78
C PHE A 127 -19.29 -3.77 -12.22
N PRO A 128 -20.62 -3.99 -12.23
CA PRO A 128 -21.54 -2.94 -12.61
C PRO A 128 -21.40 -1.76 -11.65
N VAL A 129 -21.34 -0.56 -12.22
CA VAL A 129 -21.27 0.67 -11.44
C VAL A 129 -22.54 0.81 -10.63
N ARG A 130 -22.41 0.84 -9.31
CA ARG A 130 -23.54 1.09 -8.41
C ARG A 130 -23.30 2.36 -7.61
N VAL A 131 -24.37 3.10 -7.39
CA VAL A 131 -24.38 4.16 -6.38
C VAL A 131 -24.47 3.48 -5.03
N ILE A 132 -23.41 3.52 -4.23
CA ILE A 132 -23.48 3.15 -2.82
C ILE A 132 -24.24 4.28 -2.11
N ASN A 133 -25.57 4.13 -2.02
CA ASN A 133 -26.46 4.99 -1.27
C ASN A 133 -26.74 4.31 0.08
N ASN A 134 -26.29 4.89 1.19
CA ASN A 134 -26.71 4.57 2.56
C ASN A 134 -26.48 3.13 3.08
N ILE A 135 -25.50 2.99 3.99
CA ILE A 135 -25.53 1.91 5.01
C ILE A 135 -26.49 2.38 6.11
N SER A 136 -27.80 2.25 5.89
CA SER A 136 -28.85 2.82 6.74
C SER A 136 -29.23 1.97 7.97
N SER A 137 -28.32 1.23 8.61
CA SER A 137 -28.70 0.46 9.81
C SER A 137 -27.59 0.10 10.80
N LEU A 138 -26.39 0.67 10.67
CA LEU A 138 -25.39 0.57 11.74
C LEU A 138 -25.30 1.91 12.47
N PRO A 139 -25.15 1.93 13.80
CA PRO A 139 -24.85 3.15 14.55
C PRO A 139 -23.39 3.55 14.26
N LEU A 140 -23.15 3.99 13.02
CA LEU A 140 -21.87 4.47 12.49
C LEU A 140 -22.12 5.81 11.80
N GLU A 141 -22.76 6.76 12.49
CA GLU A 141 -23.02 8.13 12.01
C GLU A 141 -21.74 9.01 11.92
N ARG A 142 -20.58 8.46 11.55
CA ARG A 142 -19.39 9.28 11.21
C ARG A 142 -18.57 8.81 10.02
N PHE A 143 -18.99 7.78 9.29
CA PHE A 143 -18.48 7.56 7.94
C PHE A 143 -19.48 8.12 6.93
N CYS A 144 -19.30 9.39 6.58
CA CYS A 144 -19.93 9.94 5.38
C CYS A 144 -19.34 9.25 4.15
N ILE A 145 -19.82 8.05 3.84
CA ILE A 145 -19.67 7.49 2.49
C ILE A 145 -20.52 8.39 1.60
N ARG A 146 -19.93 9.49 1.09
CA ARG A 146 -20.51 10.24 -0.03
C ARG A 146 -20.87 9.23 -1.11
N ARG A 147 -21.97 9.47 -1.83
CA ARG A 147 -22.41 8.61 -2.96
C ARG A 147 -21.21 8.27 -3.84
N ARG A 148 -20.78 7.01 -3.78
CA ARG A 148 -19.62 6.52 -4.50
C ARG A 148 -20.08 5.59 -5.60
N PHE A 149 -19.59 5.82 -6.81
CA PHE A 149 -19.81 4.99 -7.99
C PHE A 149 -18.66 3.97 -8.09
N VAL A 150 -18.56 3.08 -7.10
CA VAL A 150 -17.52 2.05 -7.07
C VAL A 150 -18.00 0.86 -7.91
N PRO A 151 -17.22 0.42 -8.91
CA PRO A 151 -17.48 -0.83 -9.60
C PRO A 151 -17.31 -1.99 -8.61
N ALA A 152 -18.41 -2.68 -8.29
CA ALA A 152 -18.44 -3.64 -7.20
C ALA A 152 -19.44 -4.76 -7.41
N ILE A 153 -19.11 -5.93 -6.87
CA ILE A 153 -20.04 -7.03 -6.63
C ILE A 153 -20.48 -6.94 -5.17
N SER A 154 -21.50 -6.11 -4.90
CA SER A 154 -21.86 -5.69 -3.54
C SER A 154 -22.20 -6.83 -2.58
N HIS A 155 -22.86 -7.89 -3.06
CA HIS A 155 -23.21 -9.05 -2.24
C HIS A 155 -21.99 -9.90 -1.85
N LEU A 156 -20.87 -9.75 -2.57
CA LEU A 156 -19.59 -10.39 -2.27
C LEU A 156 -18.61 -9.44 -1.57
N LYS A 157 -18.99 -8.17 -1.35
CA LYS A 157 -18.08 -7.12 -0.87
C LYS A 157 -16.75 -7.13 -1.62
N THR A 158 -16.86 -7.24 -2.95
CA THR A 158 -15.72 -7.22 -3.86
C THR A 158 -15.74 -5.93 -4.66
N MET A 159 -14.64 -5.19 -4.67
CA MET A 159 -14.46 -4.01 -5.53
C MET A 159 -13.38 -4.24 -6.59
N MET A 160 -13.41 -3.43 -7.63
CA MET A 160 -12.40 -3.39 -8.67
C MET A 160 -11.60 -2.10 -8.62
N ILE A 161 -10.29 -2.19 -8.85
CA ILE A 161 -9.41 -1.05 -9.09
C ILE A 161 -8.63 -1.31 -10.38
N CYS A 162 -8.78 -0.42 -11.36
CA CYS A 162 -7.98 -0.44 -12.58
C CYS A 162 -6.64 0.26 -12.32
N THR A 163 -5.55 -0.33 -12.80
CA THR A 163 -4.19 0.22 -12.63
C THR A 163 -3.44 0.20 -13.94
N ASP A 164 -2.63 1.23 -14.22
CA ASP A 164 -1.73 1.24 -15.37
C ASP A 164 -0.44 2.04 -15.10
N GLY A 165 0.60 1.72 -15.87
CA GLY A 165 1.86 2.45 -15.88
C GLY A 165 2.33 2.72 -17.30
N ALA A 166 2.80 3.94 -17.54
CA ALA A 166 3.33 4.37 -18.83
C ALA A 166 4.76 4.88 -18.67
N CYS A 167 5.59 4.69 -19.69
CA CYS A 167 6.94 5.25 -19.75
C CYS A 167 7.21 5.85 -21.14
N ALA A 168 7.29 7.17 -21.22
CA ALA A 168 7.76 7.89 -22.38
C ALA A 168 9.28 7.64 -22.53
N SER A 169 9.70 7.33 -23.77
CA SER A 169 11.10 7.03 -24.09
C SER A 169 11.67 5.83 -23.30
N ASN A 170 10.84 4.80 -23.05
CA ASN A 170 11.26 3.59 -22.35
C ASN A 170 12.49 2.93 -23.01
N GLY A 171 13.57 2.73 -22.25
CA GLY A 171 14.83 2.16 -22.74
C GLY A 171 15.72 3.11 -23.54
N LEU A 172 15.32 4.39 -23.69
CA LEU A 172 16.11 5.44 -24.33
C LEU A 172 16.72 6.40 -23.29
N ALA A 173 17.41 7.44 -23.75
CA ALA A 173 17.93 8.50 -22.89
C ALA A 173 16.79 9.27 -22.21
N SER A 174 16.91 9.48 -20.90
CA SER A 174 15.98 10.26 -20.06
C SER A 174 14.52 9.77 -20.10
N PRO A 175 14.24 8.51 -19.72
CA PRO A 175 12.87 8.00 -19.68
C PRO A 175 12.05 8.73 -18.61
N ARG A 176 10.78 9.02 -18.93
CA ARG A 176 9.82 9.60 -17.99
C ARG A 176 8.62 8.68 -17.87
N ALA A 177 8.34 8.23 -16.64
CA ALA A 177 7.24 7.32 -16.40
C ALA A 177 6.20 7.94 -15.47
N GLY A 178 4.96 7.50 -15.63
CA GLY A 178 3.82 7.89 -14.83
C GLY A 178 2.98 6.66 -14.51
N PHE A 179 2.32 6.67 -13.37
CA PHE A 179 1.44 5.59 -12.93
C PHE A 179 0.06 6.16 -12.59
N ALA A 180 -0.97 5.33 -12.72
CA ALA A 180 -2.33 5.72 -12.38
C ALA A 180 -3.16 4.55 -11.87
N PHE A 181 -4.17 4.88 -11.07
CA PHE A 181 -5.21 3.94 -10.69
C PHE A 181 -6.59 4.61 -10.64
N VAL A 182 -7.62 3.82 -10.96
CA VAL A 182 -9.02 4.24 -11.02
C VAL A 182 -9.86 3.24 -10.22
N PHE A 183 -10.49 3.72 -9.14
CA PHE A 183 -11.33 2.88 -8.26
C PHE A 183 -12.81 3.35 -8.21
N ASN A 184 -13.12 4.46 -8.86
CA ASN A 184 -14.47 5.03 -8.98
C ASN A 184 -14.53 5.87 -10.27
N LEU A 185 -15.67 5.88 -10.95
CA LEU A 185 -15.88 6.68 -12.17
C LEU A 185 -16.13 8.18 -11.91
N SER A 186 -16.19 8.59 -10.64
CA SER A 186 -16.26 10.00 -10.26
C SER A 186 -14.88 10.67 -10.41
N PRO A 187 -14.81 12.02 -10.58
CA PRO A 187 -13.53 12.73 -10.71
C PRO A 187 -12.51 12.46 -9.60
N GLY A 188 -12.95 12.27 -8.34
CA GLY A 188 -12.07 11.92 -7.22
C GLY A 188 -11.65 10.44 -7.14
N GLY A 189 -12.10 9.61 -8.09
CA GLY A 189 -11.81 8.18 -8.18
C GLY A 189 -10.62 7.82 -9.06
N ASN A 190 -10.07 8.80 -9.79
CA ASN A 190 -8.89 8.66 -10.63
C ASN A 190 -7.71 9.38 -9.96
N ASN A 191 -6.59 8.68 -9.77
CA ASN A 191 -5.37 9.23 -9.22
C ASN A 191 -4.19 8.85 -10.11
N SER A 192 -3.31 9.80 -10.36
CA SER A 192 -2.09 9.58 -11.14
C SER A 192 -0.95 10.46 -10.64
N SER A 193 0.28 10.01 -10.87
CA SER A 193 1.49 10.75 -10.51
C SER A 193 2.65 10.33 -11.41
N ALA A 194 3.64 11.22 -11.56
CA ALA A 194 4.92 10.83 -12.11
C ALA A 194 5.57 9.76 -11.21
N LEU A 195 6.23 8.79 -11.83
CA LEU A 195 7.04 7.80 -11.12
C LEU A 195 8.21 8.52 -10.43
N GLU A 196 8.45 8.19 -9.17
CA GLU A 196 9.54 8.76 -8.40
C GLU A 196 10.90 8.18 -8.81
N HIS A 197 11.96 8.98 -8.65
CA HIS A 197 13.32 8.50 -8.92
C HIS A 197 13.76 7.46 -7.88
N ASN A 198 13.43 7.68 -6.60
CA ASN A 198 13.81 6.76 -5.53
C ASN A 198 12.79 5.62 -5.41
N GLY A 199 13.28 4.42 -5.11
CA GLY A 199 12.46 3.32 -4.62
C GLY A 199 12.20 3.42 -3.10
N PRO A 200 11.42 2.47 -2.54
CA PRO A 200 11.12 2.42 -1.11
C PRO A 200 12.35 2.41 -0.19
N GLY A 201 13.47 1.86 -0.67
CA GLY A 201 14.75 1.84 0.04
C GLY A 201 15.64 3.07 -0.16
N GLY A 202 15.14 4.12 -0.82
CA GLY A 202 15.88 5.34 -1.12
C GLY A 202 16.88 5.24 -2.27
N GLN A 203 17.07 4.06 -2.87
CA GLN A 203 17.93 3.92 -4.05
C GLN A 203 17.28 4.56 -5.28
N VAL A 204 18.09 5.18 -6.13
CA VAL A 204 17.66 5.78 -7.40
C VAL A 204 17.51 4.70 -8.47
N TYR A 205 16.42 4.74 -9.23
CA TYR A 205 16.15 3.83 -10.34
C TYR A 205 15.82 4.57 -11.63
N THR A 206 16.22 4.00 -12.76
CA THR A 206 15.78 4.45 -14.07
C THR A 206 14.30 4.15 -14.27
N HIS A 207 13.56 5.11 -14.83
CA HIS A 207 12.14 4.95 -15.11
C HIS A 207 11.93 3.90 -16.21
N THR A 208 11.00 2.98 -15.97
CA THR A 208 10.61 1.94 -16.93
C THR A 208 9.10 1.71 -16.87
N SER A 209 8.51 1.18 -17.94
CA SER A 209 7.09 0.84 -17.97
C SER A 209 6.72 -0.14 -16.84
N ASN A 210 7.48 -1.23 -16.70
CA ASN A 210 7.23 -2.26 -15.69
C ASN A 210 7.29 -1.71 -14.25
N ARG A 211 8.20 -0.78 -13.98
CA ARG A 211 8.30 -0.15 -12.66
C ARG A 211 7.10 0.74 -12.37
N ALA A 212 6.62 1.48 -13.37
CA ALA A 212 5.40 2.30 -13.25
C ALA A 212 4.13 1.44 -13.08
N GLU A 213 4.00 0.34 -13.83
CA GLU A 213 2.88 -0.59 -13.70
C GLU A 213 2.80 -1.17 -12.28
N LEU A 214 3.94 -1.59 -11.72
CA LEU A 214 3.98 -2.13 -10.36
C LEU A 214 3.74 -1.05 -9.30
N ARG A 215 4.28 0.16 -9.51
CA ARG A 215 4.04 1.32 -8.64
C ARG A 215 2.55 1.71 -8.61
N ALA A 216 1.82 1.56 -9.71
CA ALA A 216 0.38 1.81 -9.79
C ALA A 216 -0.42 0.93 -8.83
N VAL A 217 -0.08 -0.36 -8.76
CA VAL A 217 -0.72 -1.31 -7.83
C VAL A 217 -0.43 -0.94 -6.39
N ILE A 218 0.82 -0.64 -6.07
CA ILE A 218 1.22 -0.24 -4.71
C ILE A 218 0.50 1.05 -4.31
N ALA A 219 0.43 2.04 -5.21
CA ALA A 219 -0.31 3.28 -4.99
C ALA A 219 -1.79 3.00 -4.70
N ALA A 220 -2.43 2.16 -5.52
CA ALA A 220 -3.83 1.79 -5.36
C ALA A 220 -4.11 1.14 -4.01
N LEU A 221 -3.27 0.19 -3.59
CA LEU A 221 -3.47 -0.56 -2.34
C LEU A 221 -3.11 0.27 -1.09
N LYS A 222 -2.15 1.20 -1.19
CA LYS A 222 -1.82 2.11 -0.10
C LYS A 222 -2.72 3.35 -0.01
N PHE A 223 -3.46 3.65 -1.08
CA PHE A 223 -4.33 4.82 -1.13
C PHE A 223 -5.28 4.90 0.05
N ARG A 224 -5.90 3.78 0.40
CA ARG A 224 -6.83 3.67 1.52
C ARG A 224 -6.75 2.28 2.14
N ALA A 225 -7.16 2.19 3.39
CA ALA A 225 -7.47 0.91 4.01
C ALA A 225 -8.80 0.38 3.44
N TRP A 226 -8.78 -0.24 2.25
CA TRP A 226 -10.02 -0.71 1.57
C TRP A 226 -10.82 -1.67 2.45
N TRP A 227 -10.15 -2.55 3.19
CA TRP A 227 -10.79 -3.43 4.19
C TRP A 227 -11.54 -2.64 5.27
N GLY A 228 -11.01 -1.48 5.68
CA GLY A 228 -11.64 -0.58 6.64
C GLY A 228 -12.93 0.05 6.11
N GLU A 229 -13.12 0.07 4.79
CA GLU A 229 -14.37 0.46 4.15
C GLU A 229 -15.36 -0.71 3.97
N GLY A 230 -15.01 -1.91 4.46
CA GLY A 230 -15.86 -3.09 4.45
C GLY A 230 -15.68 -4.03 3.26
N TRP A 231 -14.64 -3.83 2.44
CA TRP A 231 -14.32 -4.73 1.31
C TRP A 231 -13.61 -5.99 1.80
N GLU A 232 -14.15 -7.16 1.42
CA GLU A 232 -13.54 -8.47 1.73
C GLU A 232 -12.64 -8.95 0.58
N ARG A 233 -12.78 -8.35 -0.62
CA ARG A 233 -11.87 -8.59 -1.75
C ARG A 233 -11.68 -7.33 -2.60
N VAL A 234 -10.45 -7.09 -3.03
CA VAL A 234 -10.08 -6.06 -4.01
C VAL A 234 -9.49 -6.75 -5.24
N VAL A 235 -10.07 -6.48 -6.41
CA VAL A 235 -9.61 -7.01 -7.69
C VAL A 235 -8.84 -5.93 -8.43
N ILE A 236 -7.53 -6.14 -8.56
CA ILE A 236 -6.64 -5.30 -9.37
C ILE A 236 -6.80 -5.69 -10.84
N VAL A 237 -7.35 -4.78 -11.63
CA VAL A 237 -7.48 -4.92 -13.08
C VAL A 237 -6.32 -4.22 -13.76
N THR A 238 -5.60 -4.97 -14.59
CA THR A 238 -4.44 -4.48 -15.33
C THR A 238 -4.32 -5.22 -16.66
N ASP A 239 -3.75 -4.60 -17.68
CA ASP A 239 -3.34 -5.28 -18.92
C ASP A 239 -1.89 -5.78 -18.88
N SER A 240 -1.17 -5.50 -17.79
CA SER A 240 0.21 -5.94 -17.59
C SER A 240 0.30 -7.41 -17.21
N GLU A 241 0.95 -8.19 -18.07
CA GLU A 241 1.43 -9.52 -17.72
C GLU A 241 2.49 -9.47 -16.62
N TYR A 242 3.36 -8.45 -16.66
CA TYR A 242 4.44 -8.30 -15.69
C TYR A 242 3.89 -8.21 -14.26
N VAL A 243 2.83 -7.44 -14.07
CA VAL A 243 2.12 -7.32 -12.79
C VAL A 243 1.33 -8.58 -12.46
N SER A 244 0.44 -9.02 -13.36
CA SER A 244 -0.49 -10.13 -13.07
C SER A 244 0.22 -11.46 -12.83
N GLU A 245 1.14 -11.87 -13.71
CA GLU A 245 1.95 -13.09 -13.52
C GLU A 245 3.01 -12.90 -12.43
N GLY A 246 3.50 -11.66 -12.27
CA GLY A 246 4.46 -11.30 -11.23
C GLY A 246 3.92 -11.55 -9.83
N ALA A 247 2.78 -10.94 -9.51
CA ALA A 247 2.15 -10.98 -8.21
C ALA A 247 1.54 -12.34 -7.84
N THR A 248 1.15 -13.15 -8.83
CA THR A 248 0.48 -14.45 -8.61
C THR A 248 1.41 -15.66 -8.73
N ILE A 249 2.45 -15.61 -9.57
CA ILE A 249 3.32 -16.77 -9.86
C ILE A 249 4.79 -16.46 -9.62
N ARG A 250 5.34 -15.42 -10.25
CA ARG A 250 6.80 -15.23 -10.31
C ARG A 250 7.40 -14.83 -8.97
N MET A 251 6.72 -13.99 -8.20
CA MET A 251 7.21 -13.51 -6.91
C MET A 251 7.48 -14.67 -5.93
N ARG A 252 6.58 -15.66 -5.86
CA ARG A 252 6.79 -16.89 -5.09
C ARG A 252 8.02 -17.67 -5.56
N ASN A 253 8.16 -17.84 -6.87
CA ASN A 253 9.29 -18.57 -7.44
C ASN A 253 10.63 -17.85 -7.22
N TRP A 254 10.64 -16.51 -7.30
CA TRP A 254 11.81 -15.69 -7.00
C TRP A 254 12.19 -15.79 -5.52
N ALA A 255 11.22 -15.71 -4.60
CA ALA A 255 11.45 -15.85 -3.17
C ALA A 255 12.14 -17.17 -2.83
N CYS A 256 11.63 -18.30 -3.37
CA CYS A 256 12.25 -19.62 -3.21
C CYS A 256 13.67 -19.74 -3.80
N ARG A 257 14.05 -18.82 -4.70
CA ARG A 257 15.36 -18.79 -5.37
C ARG A 257 16.25 -17.62 -4.91
N GLY A 258 15.94 -17.01 -3.76
CA GLY A 258 16.71 -15.88 -3.22
C GLY A 258 16.63 -14.63 -4.10
N TRP A 259 15.43 -14.33 -4.62
CA TRP A 259 15.13 -13.22 -5.52
C TRP A 259 15.89 -13.25 -6.85
N ARG A 260 16.01 -14.45 -7.44
CA ARG A 260 16.63 -14.67 -8.75
C ARG A 260 15.66 -15.26 -9.77
N THR A 261 15.82 -14.83 -11.02
CA THR A 261 15.10 -15.36 -12.17
C THR A 261 15.53 -16.80 -12.48
N ALA A 262 14.79 -17.49 -13.35
CA ALA A 262 15.16 -18.83 -13.80
C ALA A 262 16.53 -18.88 -14.50
N ALA A 263 16.97 -17.77 -15.10
CA ALA A 263 18.28 -17.62 -15.70
C ALA A 263 19.40 -17.28 -14.70
N GLY A 264 19.10 -17.17 -13.39
CA GLY A 264 20.07 -16.89 -12.33
C GLY A 264 20.36 -15.41 -12.06
N SER A 265 19.92 -14.51 -12.94
CA SER A 265 20.01 -13.05 -12.74
C SER A 265 19.08 -12.57 -11.63
N PRO A 266 19.43 -11.48 -10.90
CA PRO A 266 18.53 -10.86 -9.93
C PRO A 266 17.16 -10.49 -10.54
N ALA A 267 16.08 -10.66 -9.77
CA ALA A 267 14.76 -10.22 -10.18
C ALA A 267 14.72 -8.69 -10.31
N ALA A 268 14.25 -8.19 -11.45
CA ALA A 268 14.10 -6.75 -11.67
C ALA A 268 12.98 -6.17 -10.78
N ASN A 269 13.16 -4.92 -10.32
CA ASN A 269 12.24 -4.21 -9.43
C ASN A 269 11.92 -4.94 -8.12
N ARG A 270 12.90 -5.72 -7.60
CA ARG A 270 12.76 -6.46 -6.33
C ARG A 270 12.24 -5.58 -5.19
N ASP A 271 12.72 -4.35 -5.11
CA ASP A 271 12.33 -3.37 -4.09
C ASP A 271 10.82 -3.09 -4.05
N LEU A 272 10.18 -2.97 -5.23
CA LEU A 272 8.73 -2.80 -5.33
C LEU A 272 7.98 -4.11 -5.11
N TRP A 273 8.54 -5.26 -5.51
CA TRP A 273 7.93 -6.57 -5.24
C TRP A 273 7.91 -6.91 -3.75
N GLU A 274 9.00 -6.63 -3.04
CA GLU A 274 9.06 -6.76 -1.58
C GLU A 274 8.03 -5.84 -0.91
N ALA A 275 7.96 -4.57 -1.33
CA ALA A 275 6.93 -3.65 -0.83
C ALA A 275 5.49 -4.12 -1.13
N LEU A 276 5.23 -4.67 -2.31
CA LEU A 276 3.93 -5.25 -2.64
C LEU A 276 3.61 -6.46 -1.77
N SER A 277 4.58 -7.37 -1.56
CA SER A 277 4.42 -8.53 -0.68
C SER A 277 4.04 -8.11 0.74
N ASP A 278 4.69 -7.10 1.31
CA ASP A 278 4.37 -6.61 2.66
C ASP A 278 2.92 -6.11 2.73
N ILE A 279 2.50 -5.31 1.74
CA ILE A 279 1.11 -4.83 1.64
C ILE A 279 0.14 -6.01 1.54
N LEU A 280 0.42 -7.01 0.70
CA LEU A 280 -0.45 -8.20 0.57
C LEU A 280 -0.61 -8.93 1.90
N GLY A 281 0.43 -9.01 2.73
CA GLY A 281 0.35 -9.57 4.08
C GLY A 281 -0.51 -8.75 5.05
N GLU A 282 -0.48 -7.41 4.94
CA GLU A 282 -1.38 -6.52 5.69
C GLU A 282 -2.84 -6.75 5.31
N TYR A 283 -3.13 -6.85 4.00
CA TYR A 283 -4.46 -7.16 3.49
C TYR A 283 -4.96 -8.53 3.95
N ALA A 284 -4.09 -9.56 3.90
CA ALA A 284 -4.40 -10.90 4.39
C ALA A 284 -4.77 -10.90 5.88
N SER A 285 -3.98 -10.20 6.68
CA SER A 285 -4.19 -10.06 8.13
C SER A 285 -5.44 -9.24 8.45
N SER A 286 -5.85 -8.37 7.53
CA SER A 286 -7.06 -7.58 7.61
C SER A 286 -8.31 -8.29 7.03
N GLY A 287 -8.19 -9.57 6.63
CA GLY A 287 -9.30 -10.34 6.07
C GLY A 287 -9.80 -9.83 4.72
N CYS A 288 -8.91 -9.21 3.93
CA CYS A 288 -9.23 -8.71 2.61
C CYS A 288 -8.32 -9.39 1.58
N GLU A 289 -8.91 -10.11 0.64
CA GLU A 289 -8.19 -10.78 -0.44
C GLU A 289 -7.81 -9.79 -1.55
N ILE A 290 -6.57 -9.85 -2.03
CA ILE A 290 -6.15 -9.16 -3.24
C ILE A 290 -6.05 -10.16 -4.39
N SER A 291 -6.88 -9.96 -5.41
CA SER A 291 -6.88 -10.75 -6.63
C SER A 291 -6.43 -9.92 -7.83
N PHE A 292 -5.72 -10.53 -8.77
CA PHE A 292 -5.26 -9.89 -10.01
C PHE A 292 -6.03 -10.41 -11.21
N TRP A 293 -6.56 -9.50 -12.02
CA TRP A 293 -7.26 -9.80 -13.25
C TRP A 293 -6.56 -9.15 -14.45
N ARG A 294 -5.93 -9.98 -15.29
CA ARG A 294 -5.34 -9.51 -16.55
C ARG A 294 -6.43 -9.32 -17.60
N VAL A 295 -6.53 -8.12 -18.16
CA VAL A 295 -7.52 -7.76 -19.20
C VAL A 295 -6.85 -7.26 -20.48
N PRO A 296 -7.53 -7.33 -21.65
CA PRO A 296 -7.06 -6.63 -22.83
C PRO A 296 -7.00 -5.11 -22.62
N ARG A 297 -5.97 -4.44 -23.17
CA ARG A 297 -5.75 -2.98 -23.04
C ARG A 297 -6.96 -2.11 -23.37
N LYS A 298 -7.80 -2.53 -24.32
CA LYS A 298 -9.05 -1.84 -24.69
C LYS A 298 -10.06 -1.70 -23.53
N TRP A 299 -9.90 -2.45 -22.45
CA TRP A 299 -10.74 -2.39 -21.25
C TRP A 299 -10.09 -1.63 -20.09
N ASN A 300 -8.84 -1.18 -20.23
CA ASN A 300 -8.09 -0.44 -19.20
C ASN A 300 -7.78 1.01 -19.62
N THR A 301 -8.64 1.61 -20.47
CA THR A 301 -8.34 2.86 -21.18
C THR A 301 -8.25 4.08 -20.27
N LEU A 302 -9.03 4.13 -19.18
CA LEU A 302 -9.00 5.26 -18.24
C LEU A 302 -7.68 5.32 -17.47
N ALA A 303 -7.21 4.18 -16.94
CA ALA A 303 -5.94 4.11 -16.25
C ALA A 303 -4.78 4.38 -17.23
N ASP A 304 -4.85 3.83 -18.45
CA ASP A 304 -3.85 4.06 -19.51
C ASP A 304 -3.70 5.54 -19.88
N ALA A 305 -4.82 6.24 -20.10
CA ALA A 305 -4.81 7.66 -20.40
C ALA A 305 -4.23 8.48 -19.24
N ALA A 306 -4.61 8.16 -18.00
CA ALA A 306 -4.13 8.85 -16.80
C ALA A 306 -2.64 8.61 -16.54
N ALA A 307 -2.14 7.39 -16.76
CA ALA A 307 -0.73 7.05 -16.59
C ALA A 307 0.14 7.75 -17.64
N LYS A 308 -0.32 7.81 -18.90
CA LYS A 308 0.36 8.56 -19.98
C LYS A 308 0.44 10.05 -19.67
N ALA A 309 -0.68 10.67 -19.28
CA ALA A 309 -0.68 12.07 -18.88
C ALA A 309 0.30 12.34 -17.71
N ALA A 310 0.40 11.39 -16.78
CA ALA A 310 1.30 11.51 -15.64
C ALA A 310 2.79 11.46 -15.99
N THR A 311 3.18 10.99 -17.18
CA THR A 311 4.58 11.04 -17.64
C THR A 311 5.10 12.47 -17.79
N GLU A 312 4.20 13.44 -17.95
CA GLU A 312 4.53 14.86 -18.13
C GLU A 312 4.59 15.64 -16.80
N LEU A 313 4.10 15.06 -15.71
CA LEU A 313 4.09 15.69 -14.39
C LEU A 313 5.49 15.81 -13.77
N GLN A 314 5.64 16.75 -12.83
CA GLN A 314 6.89 16.94 -12.11
C GLN A 314 7.24 15.68 -11.30
N VAL A 315 8.48 15.22 -11.48
CA VAL A 315 8.99 14.03 -10.79
C VAL A 315 9.45 14.40 -9.38
N SER A 316 8.99 13.66 -8.38
CA SER A 316 9.55 13.71 -7.03
C SER A 316 10.85 12.89 -6.97
N GLY A 317 11.84 13.40 -6.24
CA GLY A 317 13.03 12.63 -5.91
C GLY A 317 12.75 11.49 -4.94
N GLU A 318 11.85 11.70 -3.98
CA GLU A 318 11.57 10.76 -2.88
C GLU A 318 10.37 9.87 -3.17
N TYR A 319 10.48 8.59 -2.78
CA TYR A 319 9.37 7.66 -2.77
C TYR A 319 8.38 8.08 -1.68
N THR A 320 7.11 8.25 -2.04
CA THR A 320 6.08 8.67 -1.07
C THR A 320 4.86 7.77 -1.14
N ASP A 321 4.29 7.48 0.02
CA ASP A 321 3.03 6.74 0.07
C ASP A 321 1.90 7.61 -0.49
N THR A 322 1.17 7.06 -1.46
CA THR A 322 -0.02 7.71 -2.00
C THR A 322 -1.14 7.49 -0.99
N VAL A 323 -1.60 8.53 -0.30
CA VAL A 323 -2.64 8.43 0.73
C VAL A 323 -3.83 9.28 0.35
N GLY A 324 -5.01 8.66 0.32
CA GLY A 324 -6.29 9.32 0.11
C GLY A 324 -6.91 9.74 1.44
N ILE A 325 -7.30 11.00 1.57
CA ILE A 325 -8.07 11.48 2.73
C ILE A 325 -9.55 11.13 2.52
N LEU A 326 -10.17 10.53 3.54
CA LEU A 326 -11.62 10.43 3.67
C LEU A 326 -12.14 11.81 4.13
N VAL A 327 -12.79 12.54 3.23
CA VAL A 327 -13.44 13.84 3.51
C VAL A 327 -14.95 13.72 3.45
#